data_AF-A0A496ZL59-F1
#
_entry.id   AF-A0A496ZL59-F1
#
_cell.length_a   1.000
_cell.length_b   1.000
_cell.length_c   1.000
_cell.angle_alpha   90.00
_cell.angle_beta   90.00
_cell.angle_gamma   90.00
#
_symmetry.space_group_name_H-M   'P 1'
#
loop_
_entity.id
_entity.type
_entity.pdbx_description
1 polymer ?
#
loop_
_entity_poly.entity_id
_entity_poly.type
_entity_poly.pdbx_seq_one_letter_code
_entity_poly.pdbx_strand_id
1 'polypeptide(L)'
;MGIYENNKERINTGFTLVAVALLIGYIDSFLLTWAVVGVIYILAFNESLLLFGIKDTKLLFYAIGIWLLALIYPYGDDLFVLAGVAYASAIAYNPELKWKSFFPFIYPTAGMLFLFTMYQEYGM
;
A
#
# COMPACT_ATOMS: atom_id res chain seq x y z
N MET A 1 -10.42 31.25 20.83
CA MET A 1 -11.28 30.49 19.89
C MET A 1 -10.85 30.56 18.42
N GLY A 2 -9.91 31.41 18.01
CA GLY A 2 -9.57 31.60 16.57
C GLY A 2 -8.87 30.42 15.88
N ILE A 3 -8.13 29.58 16.59
CA ILE A 3 -7.39 28.46 15.96
C ILE A 3 -8.36 27.39 15.43
N TYR A 4 -9.42 27.08 16.18
CA TYR A 4 -10.41 26.08 15.78
C TYR A 4 -11.24 26.57 14.59
N GLU A 5 -11.82 27.77 14.67
CA GLU A 5 -12.64 28.31 13.57
C GLU A 5 -11.84 28.47 12.27
N ASN A 6 -10.58 28.90 12.33
CA ASN A 6 -9.73 29.07 11.14
C ASN A 6 -9.24 27.74 10.54
N ASN A 7 -9.27 26.63 11.29
CA ASN A 7 -8.75 25.33 10.84
C ASN A 7 -9.77 24.19 11.03
N LYS A 8 -11.06 24.52 11.12
CA LYS A 8 -12.13 23.61 11.52
C LYS A 8 -12.14 22.33 10.69
N GLU A 9 -12.02 22.45 9.37
CA GLU A 9 -12.01 21.31 8.46
C GLU A 9 -10.81 20.40 8.70
N ARG A 10 -9.59 20.96 8.82
CA ARG A 10 -8.36 20.19 9.05
C ARG A 10 -8.40 19.45 10.38
N ILE A 11 -8.88 20.13 11.42
CA ILE A 11 -9.01 19.58 12.77
C ILE A 11 -10.03 18.44 12.77
N ASN A 12 -11.22 18.67 12.20
CA ASN A 12 -12.29 17.67 12.17
C ASN A 12 -11.91 16.44 11.34
N THR A 13 -11.28 16.62 10.17
CA THR A 13 -10.81 15.50 9.35
C THR A 13 -9.71 14.73 10.07
N GLY A 14 -8.75 15.41 10.71
CA GLY A 14 -7.70 14.75 11.49
C GLY A 14 -8.26 13.89 12.62
N PHE A 15 -9.17 14.43 13.44
CA PHE A 15 -9.84 13.66 14.50
C PHE A 15 -10.67 12.50 13.94
N THR A 16 -11.39 12.72 12.85
CA THR A 16 -12.18 11.66 12.19
C THR A 16 -11.28 10.52 11.72
N LEU A 17 -10.16 10.80 11.05
CA LEU A 17 -9.24 9.77 10.56
C LEU A 17 -8.64 8.95 11.71
N VAL A 18 -8.23 9.62 12.80
CA VAL A 18 -7.72 8.92 14.00
C VAL A 18 -8.81 8.05 14.63
N ALA A 19 -10.03 8.57 14.79
CA ALA A 19 -11.14 7.81 15.35
C ALA A 19 -11.48 6.59 14.49
N VAL A 20 -11.50 6.74 13.16
CA VAL A 20 -11.73 5.62 12.22
C VAL A 20 -10.61 4.58 12.34
N ALA A 21 -9.34 4.99 12.38
CA ALA A 21 -8.22 4.07 12.53
C ALA A 21 -8.30 3.27 13.84
N LEU A 22 -8.65 3.94 14.96
CA LEU A 22 -8.85 3.28 16.25
C LEU A 22 -10.03 2.30 16.24
N LEU A 23 -11.14 2.67 15.59
CA LEU A 23 -12.31 1.79 15.45
C LEU A 23 -11.98 0.53 14.64
N ILE A 24 -11.22 0.68 13.54
CA ILE A 24 -10.78 -0.47 12.73
C ILE A 24 -9.87 -1.38 13.54
N GLY A 25 -8.91 -0.81 14.27
CA GLY A 25 -8.04 -1.57 15.18
C GLY A 25 -8.83 -2.28 16.28
N TYR A 26 -9.84 -1.62 16.87
CA TYR A 26 -10.69 -2.22 17.90
C TYR A 26 -11.57 -3.38 17.39
N ILE A 27 -12.02 -3.31 16.14
CA ILE A 27 -12.82 -4.41 15.52
C ILE A 27 -11.94 -5.64 15.27
N ASP A 28 -10.65 -5.43 14.99
CA ASP A 28 -9.66 -6.49 14.69
C ASP A 28 -10.20 -7.58 13.76
N SER A 29 -10.74 -7.17 12.61
CA SER A 29 -11.29 -8.09 11.62
C SER A 29 -10.36 -8.19 10.42
N PHE A 30 -9.93 -9.41 10.11
CA PHE A 30 -8.99 -9.69 9.02
C PHE A 30 -9.41 -9.08 7.69
N LEU A 31 -10.66 -9.33 7.26
CA LEU A 31 -11.17 -8.80 5.98
C LEU A 31 -11.31 -7.28 5.99
N LEU A 32 -11.66 -6.68 7.13
CA LEU A 32 -11.78 -5.23 7.26
C LEU A 32 -10.40 -4.57 7.16
N THR A 33 -9.43 -5.05 7.93
CA THR A 33 -8.06 -4.52 7.92
C THR A 33 -7.41 -4.71 6.55
N TRP A 34 -7.56 -5.89 5.94
CA TRP A 34 -7.10 -6.13 4.57
C TRP A 34 -7.74 -5.16 3.56
N ALA A 35 -9.05 -4.93 3.64
CA ALA A 35 -9.72 -4.02 2.71
C ALA A 35 -9.25 -2.56 2.91
N VAL A 36 -9.14 -2.11 4.16
CA VAL A 36 -8.71 -0.74 4.49
C VAL A 36 -7.27 -0.50 4.06
N VAL A 37 -6.34 -1.37 4.46
CA VAL A 37 -4.93 -1.25 4.08
C VAL A 37 -4.79 -1.36 2.56
N GLY A 38 -5.60 -2.20 1.91
CA GLY A 38 -5.66 -2.31 0.45
C GLY A 38 -6.08 -1.01 -0.24
N VAL A 39 -7.12 -0.35 0.24
CA VAL A 39 -7.56 0.95 -0.32
C VAL A 39 -6.44 2.00 -0.14
N ILE A 40 -5.84 2.08 1.04
CA ILE A 40 -4.72 2.99 1.31
C ILE A 40 -3.54 2.69 0.39
N TYR A 41 -3.22 1.40 0.20
CA TYR A 41 -2.16 0.94 -0.67
C TYR A 41 -2.38 1.36 -2.13
N ILE A 42 -3.58 1.15 -2.69
CA ILE A 42 -3.86 1.52 -4.09
C ILE A 42 -3.79 3.04 -4.30
N LEU A 43 -4.29 3.83 -3.34
CA LEU A 43 -4.16 5.29 -3.38
C LEU A 43 -2.68 5.71 -3.34
N ALA A 44 -1.92 5.19 -2.39
CA ALA A 44 -0.49 5.48 -2.26
C ALA A 44 0.31 5.02 -3.49
N PHE A 45 -0.06 3.89 -4.10
CA PHE A 45 0.60 3.39 -5.31
C PHE A 45 0.35 4.33 -6.48
N ASN A 46 -0.89 4.81 -6.66
CA ASN A 46 -1.22 5.78 -7.70
C ASN A 46 -0.46 7.11 -7.50
N GLU A 47 -0.34 7.59 -6.27
CA GLU A 47 0.48 8.76 -5.95
C GLU A 47 1.97 8.50 -6.22
N SER A 48 2.47 7.30 -5.95
CA SER A 48 3.87 6.95 -6.23
C SER A 48 4.19 6.94 -7.74
N LEU A 49 3.23 6.55 -8.59
CA LEU A 49 3.39 6.65 -10.05
C LEU A 49 3.60 8.11 -10.47
N LEU A 50 2.83 9.04 -9.88
CA LEU A 50 3.01 10.48 -10.10
C LEU A 50 4.35 10.97 -9.55
N LEU A 51 4.72 10.57 -8.33
CA LEU A 51 5.99 10.92 -7.67
C LEU A 51 7.20 10.53 -8.51
N PHE A 52 7.18 9.31 -9.07
CA PHE A 52 8.26 8.83 -9.92
C PHE A 52 8.09 9.25 -11.39
N GLY A 53 7.00 9.94 -11.78
CA GLY A 53 6.76 10.35 -13.16
C GLY A 53 6.64 9.17 -14.13
N ILE A 54 5.99 8.09 -13.68
CA ILE A 54 5.70 6.89 -14.46
C ILE A 54 4.28 7.00 -15.00
N LYS A 55 4.11 6.98 -16.32
CA LYS A 55 2.79 7.08 -16.98
C LYS A 55 2.15 5.73 -17.28
N ASP A 56 2.81 4.64 -16.90
CA ASP A 56 2.34 3.29 -17.21
C ASP A 56 1.30 2.82 -16.19
N THR A 57 0.03 2.96 -16.55
CA THR A 57 -1.10 2.49 -15.73
C THR A 57 -1.11 0.96 -15.58
N LYS A 58 -0.37 0.20 -16.42
CA LYS A 58 -0.33 -1.26 -16.32
C LYS A 58 0.27 -1.73 -14.99
N LEU A 59 1.17 -0.93 -14.40
CA LEU A 59 1.76 -1.22 -13.08
C LEU A 59 0.72 -1.33 -11.97
N LEU A 60 -0.40 -0.60 -12.09
CA LEU A 60 -1.50 -0.67 -11.14
C LEU A 60 -2.15 -2.07 -11.13
N PHE A 61 -2.26 -2.74 -12.28
CA PHE A 61 -2.81 -4.09 -12.34
C PHE A 61 -1.91 -5.10 -11.61
N TYR A 62 -0.59 -4.97 -11.75
CA TYR A 62 0.36 -5.81 -11.00
C TYR A 62 0.30 -5.51 -9.50
N ALA A 63 0.16 -4.24 -9.11
CA ALA A 63 -0.02 -3.84 -7.73
C ALA A 63 -1.27 -4.47 -7.09
N ILE A 64 -2.42 -4.40 -7.79
CA ILE A 64 -3.67 -5.04 -7.37
C ILE A 64 -3.50 -6.56 -7.29
N GLY A 65 -2.84 -7.17 -8.28
CA GLY A 65 -2.55 -8.60 -8.28
C GLY A 65 -1.78 -9.05 -7.05
N ILE A 66 -0.71 -8.34 -6.68
CA ILE A 66 0.07 -8.61 -5.46
C ILE A 66 -0.80 -8.49 -4.21
N TRP A 67 -1.65 -7.46 -4.12
CA TRP A 67 -2.54 -7.27 -2.97
C TRP A 67 -3.60 -8.38 -2.83
N LEU A 68 -4.16 -8.84 -3.95
CA LEU A 68 -5.08 -9.97 -3.98
C LEU A 68 -4.37 -11.27 -3.58
N LEU A 69 -3.12 -11.47 -4.00
CA LEU A 69 -2.33 -12.61 -3.56
C LEU A 69 -2.06 -12.58 -2.05
N ALA A 70 -1.84 -11.40 -1.47
CA ALA A 70 -1.66 -11.23 -0.03
C ALA A 70 -2.90 -11.63 0.80
N LEU A 71 -4.09 -11.71 0.20
CA LEU A 71 -5.29 -12.23 0.87
C LEU A 71 -5.18 -13.73 1.19
N ILE A 72 -4.48 -14.50 0.36
CA ILE A 72 -4.42 -15.96 0.43
C ILE A 72 -3.05 -16.43 0.94
N TYR A 73 -2.00 -15.67 0.64
CA TYR A 73 -0.63 -16.02 1.00
C TYR A 73 -0.32 -15.62 2.46
N PRO A 74 0.22 -16.52 3.30
CA PRO A 74 0.40 -16.26 4.73
C PRO A 74 1.41 -15.16 5.09
N TYR A 75 2.41 -14.90 4.25
CA TYR A 75 3.48 -13.93 4.49
C TYR A 75 3.53 -12.90 3.37
N GLY A 76 2.77 -11.81 3.50
CA GLY A 76 2.63 -10.80 2.45
C GLY A 76 3.96 -10.16 2.04
N ASP A 77 4.91 -10.04 2.96
CA ASP A 77 6.26 -9.51 2.77
C ASP A 77 7.12 -10.37 1.83
N ASP A 78 6.97 -11.69 1.85
CA ASP A 78 7.65 -12.56 0.88
C ASP A 78 7.23 -12.26 -0.56
N LEU A 79 5.98 -11.82 -0.77
CA LEU A 79 5.49 -11.43 -2.10
C LEU A 79 6.28 -10.26 -2.67
N PHE A 80 6.78 -9.34 -1.83
CA PHE A 80 7.65 -8.26 -2.28
C PHE A 80 8.99 -8.79 -2.78
N VAL A 81 9.61 -9.73 -2.05
CA VAL A 81 10.88 -10.35 -2.47
C VAL A 81 10.69 -11.13 -3.77
N LEU A 82 9.63 -11.92 -3.87
CA LEU A 82 9.28 -12.66 -5.09
C LEU A 82 9.02 -11.73 -6.28
N ALA A 83 8.28 -10.64 -6.07
CA ALA A 83 8.06 -9.62 -7.09
C ALA A 83 9.38 -8.96 -7.52
N GLY A 84 10.30 -8.70 -6.58
CA GLY A 84 11.63 -8.17 -6.87
C GLY A 84 12.48 -9.11 -7.72
N VAL A 85 12.53 -10.40 -7.38
CA VAL A 85 13.26 -11.41 -8.17
C VAL A 85 12.63 -11.58 -9.55
N ALA A 86 11.31 -11.66 -9.64
CA ALA A 86 10.59 -11.74 -10.91
C ALA A 86 10.87 -10.52 -11.80
N TYR A 87 10.87 -9.32 -11.21
CA TYR A 87 11.13 -8.08 -11.95
C TYR A 87 12.59 -7.94 -12.38
N ALA A 88 13.55 -8.32 -11.53
CA ALA A 88 14.97 -8.38 -11.87
C ALA A 88 15.21 -9.34 -13.04
N SER A 89 14.54 -10.49 -13.04
CA SER A 89 14.58 -11.46 -14.13
C SER A 89 13.99 -10.88 -15.43
N ALA A 90 12.89 -10.13 -15.33
CA ALA A 90 12.28 -9.47 -16.48
C ALA A 90 13.19 -8.40 -17.09
N ILE A 91 13.90 -7.60 -16.26
CA ILE A 91 14.90 -6.64 -16.72
C ILE A 91 16.09 -7.34 -17.40
N ALA A 92 16.56 -8.46 -16.82
CA ALA A 92 17.67 -9.22 -17.40
C ALA A 92 17.31 -9.79 -18.79
N TYR A 93 16.03 -10.14 -19.00
CA TYR A 93 15.52 -10.64 -20.28
C TYR A 93 15.20 -9.53 -21.28
N ASN A 94 14.58 -8.43 -20.83
CA ASN A 94 14.15 -7.33 -21.69
C ASN A 94 14.85 -6.01 -21.31
N PRO A 95 15.83 -5.55 -22.11
CA PRO A 95 16.59 -4.33 -21.83
C PRO A 95 15.78 -3.04 -21.98
N GLU A 96 14.57 -3.09 -22.55
CA GLU A 96 13.67 -1.93 -22.61
C GLU A 96 13.03 -1.60 -21.25
N LEU A 97 12.98 -2.57 -20.34
CA LEU A 97 12.48 -2.37 -18.99
C LEU A 97 13.50 -1.60 -18.15
N LYS A 98 13.01 -0.58 -17.43
CA LYS A 98 13.85 0.28 -16.57
C LYS A 98 13.52 0.02 -15.11
N TRP A 99 14.56 -0.11 -14.28
CA TRP A 99 14.46 -0.23 -12.82
C TRP A 99 13.52 0.78 -12.16
N LYS A 100 13.43 1.98 -12.74
CA LYS A 100 12.51 3.03 -12.30
C LYS A 100 11.05 2.55 -12.19
N SER A 101 10.59 1.65 -13.05
CA SER A 101 9.22 1.10 -12.99
C SER A 101 8.99 0.20 -11.77
N PHE A 102 10.05 -0.24 -11.08
CA PHE A 102 9.94 -0.98 -9.82
C PHE A 102 9.82 -0.08 -8.59
N PHE A 103 10.12 1.21 -8.69
CA PHE A 103 10.12 2.10 -7.52
C PHE A 103 8.78 2.17 -6.78
N PRO A 104 7.61 2.20 -7.46
CA PRO A 104 6.31 2.05 -6.81
C PRO A 104 6.16 0.77 -5.96
N PHE A 105 6.86 -0.31 -6.33
CA PHE A 105 6.82 -1.57 -5.58
C PHE A 105 7.76 -1.56 -4.37
N ILE A 106 8.79 -0.73 -4.37
CA ILE A 106 9.60 -0.46 -3.17
C ILE A 106 8.83 0.48 -2.24
N TYR A 107 8.27 1.56 -2.79
CA TYR A 107 7.44 2.51 -2.06
C TYR A 107 6.19 2.85 -2.90
N PRO A 108 4.98 2.45 -2.47
CA PRO A 108 4.62 1.99 -1.13
C PRO A 108 4.47 0.48 -0.93
N THR A 109 4.52 -0.36 -1.98
CA THR A 109 4.06 -1.78 -1.88
C THR A 109 4.77 -2.56 -0.77
N ALA A 110 6.10 -2.50 -0.68
CA ALA A 110 6.83 -3.18 0.38
C ALA A 110 6.30 -2.79 1.77
N GLY A 111 6.28 -1.49 2.08
CA GLY A 111 5.83 -1.01 3.38
C GLY A 111 4.41 -1.44 3.75
N MET A 112 3.49 -1.46 2.78
CA MET A 112 2.12 -1.91 3.02
C MET A 112 2.02 -3.42 3.26
N LEU A 113 2.79 -4.22 2.53
CA LEU A 113 2.87 -5.67 2.74
C LEU A 113 3.48 -6.01 4.10
N PHE A 114 4.57 -5.34 4.50
CA PHE A 114 5.16 -5.53 5.83
C PHE A 114 4.19 -5.14 6.95
N LEU A 115 3.48 -4.01 6.80
CA LEU A 115 2.45 -3.61 7.76
C LEU A 115 1.35 -4.67 7.86
N PHE A 116 0.92 -5.23 6.73
CA PHE A 116 -0.10 -6.27 6.71
C PHE A 116 0.39 -7.60 7.31
N THR A 117 1.62 -8.02 7.05
CA THR A 117 2.21 -9.21 7.71
C THR A 117 2.25 -9.03 9.22
N MET A 118 2.67 -7.86 9.72
CA MET A 118 2.66 -7.58 11.16
C MET A 118 1.26 -7.71 11.77
N TYR A 119 0.25 -7.21 11.06
CA TYR A 119 -1.14 -7.42 11.45
C TYR A 119 -1.53 -8.91 11.47
N GLN A 120 -1.14 -9.69 10.46
CA GLN A 120 -1.46 -11.13 10.39
C GLN A 120 -0.81 -11.94 11.54
N GLU A 121 0.41 -11.57 11.94
CA GLU A 121 1.15 -12.27 13.00
C GLU A 121 0.70 -11.89 14.42
N TYR A 122 0.43 -10.60 14.65
CA TYR A 122 0.25 -10.07 16.00
C TYR A 122 -1.15 -9.53 16.29
N GLY A 123 -2.02 -9.39 15.29
CA GLY A 123 -3.31 -8.71 15.40
C GLY A 123 -3.17 -7.19 15.54
N MET A 124 -4.24 -6.53 15.99
CA MET A 124 -4.27 -5.10 16.36
C MET A 124 -4.42 -4.88 17.86
#